data_AF-A0A0Q7WGP4-F1
#
_entry.id   AF-A0A0Q7WGP4-F1
#
_cell.length_a   1.000
_cell.length_b   1.000
_cell.length_c   1.000
_cell.angle_alpha   90.00
_cell.angle_beta   90.00
_cell.angle_gamma   90.00
#
_symmetry.space_group_name_H-M   'P 1'
#
loop_
_entity.id
_entity.type
_entity.pdbx_description
1 polymer ?
#
loop_
_entity_poly.entity_id
_entity_poly.type
_entity_poly.pdbx_seq_one_letter_code
_entity_poly.pdbx_strand_id
1 'polypeptide(L)'
;MDDEIRRKFVTEVWKRYVEVQNWAIANWPDREHPLSTSDFVEGRKEILGLGLPSNLKLGHEPPQAAPEPAQGGPQYQEVTPAPWP
;
A
#
# COMPACT_ATOMS: atom_id res chain seq x y z
N MET A 1 -13.20 12.35 -10.31
CA MET A 1 -14.23 11.99 -9.31
C MET A 1 -13.66 11.07 -8.23
N ASP A 2 -12.55 10.38 -8.51
CA ASP A 2 -11.92 9.37 -7.66
C ASP A 2 -11.34 9.90 -6.35
N ASP A 3 -10.90 11.15 -6.28
CA ASP A 3 -10.20 11.67 -5.09
C ASP A 3 -11.13 11.86 -3.89
N GLU A 4 -12.37 12.29 -4.11
CA GLU A 4 -13.33 12.44 -3.01
C GLU A 4 -13.77 11.08 -2.46
N ILE A 5 -14.00 10.12 -3.34
CA ILE A 5 -14.33 8.74 -2.97
C ILE A 5 -13.17 8.12 -2.21
N ARG A 6 -11.93 8.30 -2.68
CA ARG A 6 -10.71 7.82 -2.00
C ARG A 6 -10.55 8.44 -0.61
N ARG A 7 -10.75 9.76 -0.47
CA ARG A 7 -10.68 10.44 0.84
C ARG A 7 -11.73 9.92 1.82
N LYS A 8 -12.97 9.72 1.36
CA LYS A 8 -14.06 9.14 2.18
C LYS A 8 -13.69 7.72 2.62
N PHE A 9 -13.22 6.89 1.68
CA PHE A 9 -12.78 5.53 1.98
C PHE A 9 -11.64 5.51 3.02
N VAL A 10 -10.59 6.31 2.83
CA VAL A 10 -9.45 6.38 3.78
C VAL A 10 -9.91 6.83 5.16
N THR A 11 -10.82 7.81 5.23
CA THR A 11 -11.40 8.26 6.51
C THR A 11 -12.14 7.13 7.22
N GLU A 12 -12.95 6.35 6.50
CA GLU A 12 -13.67 5.21 7.08
C GLU A 12 -12.73 4.09 7.55
N VAL A 13 -11.73 3.75 6.73
CA VAL A 13 -10.71 2.75 7.09
C VAL A 13 -9.95 3.18 8.33
N TRP A 14 -9.52 4.45 8.39
CA TRP A 14 -8.85 5.01 9.55
C TRP A 14 -9.69 4.87 10.83
N LYS A 15 -10.97 5.24 10.77
CA LYS A 15 -11.88 5.13 11.91
C LYS A 15 -11.95 3.68 12.42
N ARG A 16 -12.22 2.73 11.53
CA ARG A 16 -12.34 1.30 11.90
C ARG A 16 -11.03 0.73 12.43
N TYR A 17 -9.91 1.15 11.86
CA TYR A 17 -8.59 0.72 12.31
C TYR A 17 -8.31 1.18 13.74
N VAL A 18 -8.60 2.45 14.06
CA VAL A 18 -8.44 2.99 15.42
C VAL A 18 -9.35 2.25 16.42
N GLU A 19 -10.57 1.91 16.03
CA GLU A 19 -11.48 1.10 16.86
C GLU A 19 -10.87 -0.28 17.17
N VAL A 20 -10.33 -0.97 16.16
CA VAL A 20 -9.67 -2.28 16.34
C VAL A 20 -8.40 -2.15 17.18
N GLN A 21 -7.58 -1.13 16.94
CA GLN A 21 -6.37 -0.83 17.72
C GLN A 21 -6.73 -0.66 19.21
N ASN A 22 -7.72 0.17 19.52
CA ASN A 22 -8.14 0.42 20.89
C ASN A 22 -8.68 -0.85 21.55
N TRP A 23 -9.46 -1.64 20.81
CA TRP A 23 -9.93 -2.94 21.29
C TRP A 23 -8.76 -3.89 21.59
N ALA A 24 -7.77 -3.98 20.70
CA ALA A 24 -6.61 -4.85 20.87
C ALA A 24 -5.79 -4.46 22.11
N ILE A 25 -5.53 -3.17 22.30
CA ILE A 25 -4.80 -2.66 23.49
C ILE A 25 -5.58 -2.98 24.78
N ALA A 26 -6.89 -2.78 24.79
CA ALA A 26 -7.72 -3.02 25.98
C ALA A 26 -7.85 -4.51 26.35
N ASN A 27 -7.90 -5.38 25.34
CA ASN A 27 -8.19 -6.81 25.49
C ASN A 27 -6.94 -7.70 25.39
N TRP A 28 -5.75 -7.10 25.32
CA TRP A 28 -4.51 -7.83 25.21
C TRP A 28 -4.31 -8.78 26.41
N PRO A 29 -4.06 -10.08 26.18
CA PRO A 29 -3.98 -11.07 27.25
C PRO A 29 -2.65 -11.04 28.01
N ASP A 30 -1.55 -10.64 27.36
CA ASP A 30 -0.23 -10.57 27.98
C ASP A 30 -0.02 -9.22 28.67
N ARG A 31 -0.22 -9.21 30.00
CA ARG A 31 -0.07 -7.99 30.82
C ARG A 31 1.39 -7.63 31.11
N GLU A 32 2.33 -8.57 30.91
CA GLU A 32 3.77 -8.34 31.11
C GLU A 32 4.38 -7.59 29.92
N HIS A 33 3.83 -7.80 28.72
CA HIS A 33 4.20 -7.09 27.49
C HIS A 33 2.99 -6.35 26.90
N PRO A 34 2.59 -5.20 27.48
CA PRO A 34 1.40 -4.49 27.03
C PRO A 34 1.59 -3.91 25.62
N LEU A 35 0.57 -4.08 24.77
CA LEU A 35 0.50 -3.34 23.52
C LEU A 35 0.33 -1.84 23.78
N SER A 36 1.00 -1.06 22.95
CA SER A 36 0.94 0.38 22.93
C SER A 36 0.45 0.87 21.58
N THR A 37 0.18 2.17 21.46
CA THR A 37 -0.15 2.75 20.15
C THR A 37 1.03 2.73 19.17
N SER A 38 2.27 2.62 19.66
CA SER A 38 3.49 2.58 18.85
C SER A 38 3.58 1.29 18.01
N ASP A 39 3.02 0.19 18.50
CA ASP A 39 3.01 -1.10 17.81
C ASP A 39 2.13 -1.09 16.53
N PHE A 40 1.29 -0.07 16.38
CA PHE A 40 0.36 0.11 15.27
C PHE A 40 0.82 1.19 14.27
N VAL A 41 2.07 1.67 14.37
CA VAL A 41 2.57 2.76 13.51
C VAL A 41 2.62 2.36 12.04
N GLU A 42 3.10 1.16 11.71
CA GLU A 42 3.18 0.71 10.32
C GLU A 42 1.80 0.60 9.67
N GLY A 43 0.82 0.02 10.37
CA GLY A 43 -0.56 -0.03 9.85
C GLY A 43 -1.16 1.35 9.60
N ARG A 44 -0.87 2.34 10.44
CA ARG A 44 -1.28 3.73 10.22
C ARG A 44 -0.61 4.34 8.99
N LYS A 45 0.67 4.09 8.76
CA LYS A 45 1.40 4.56 7.57
C LYS A 45 0.79 3.99 6.30
N GLU A 46 0.49 2.70 6.27
CA GLU A 46 -0.15 2.04 5.12
C GLU A 46 -1.51 2.66 4.79
N ILE A 47 -2.36 2.88 5.80
CA ILE A 47 -3.68 3.50 5.60
C ILE A 47 -3.56 4.93 5.06
N LEU A 48 -2.64 5.73 5.59
CA LEU A 48 -2.38 7.08 5.07
C LEU A 48 -1.84 7.03 3.64
N GLY A 49 -1.02 6.03 3.31
CA GLY A 49 -0.51 5.77 1.96
C GLY A 49 -1.60 5.51 0.93
N LEU A 50 -2.74 4.91 1.32
CA LEU A 50 -3.90 4.72 0.44
C LEU A 50 -4.51 6.04 -0.03
N GLY A 51 -4.35 7.12 0.74
CA GLY A 51 -4.84 8.45 0.39
C GLY A 51 -3.93 9.20 -0.58
N LEU A 52 -2.69 8.75 -0.76
CA LEU A 52 -1.73 9.41 -1.65
C LEU A 52 -2.14 9.22 -3.12
N PRO A 53 -2.00 10.26 -3.96
CA PRO A 53 -2.13 10.10 -5.40
C PRO A 53 -1.03 9.16 -5.92
N SER A 54 -1.29 8.47 -7.03
CA SER A 54 -0.44 7.38 -7.52
C SER A 54 1.03 7.77 -7.75
N ASN A 55 1.30 9.04 -8.05
CA ASN A 55 2.64 9.60 -8.23
C ASN A 55 3.40 9.88 -6.91
N LEU A 56 2.75 9.75 -5.76
CA LEU A 56 3.34 9.96 -4.42
C LEU A 56 3.35 8.67 -3.58
N LYS A 57 2.86 7.54 -4.12
CA LYS A 57 2.88 6.26 -3.42
C LYS A 57 4.31 5.73 -3.34
N LEU A 58 4.81 5.54 -2.11
CA LEU A 58 6.11 4.91 -1.85
C LEU A 58 6.14 3.49 -2.45
N GLY A 59 7.08 3.18 -3.34
CA GLY A 59 7.22 1.87 -3.97
C GLY A 59 6.46 1.67 -5.29
N HIS A 60 5.63 2.62 -5.70
CA HIS A 60 5.13 2.70 -7.07
C HIS A 60 6.03 3.66 -7.86
N GLU A 61 7.22 3.21 -8.22
CA GLU A 61 7.83 3.76 -9.42
C GLU A 61 6.83 3.44 -10.55
N PRO A 62 6.22 4.43 -11.24
CA PRO A 62 5.55 4.11 -12.49
C PRO A 62 6.58 3.33 -13.31
N PRO A 63 6.24 2.19 -13.94
CA PRO A 63 7.22 1.42 -14.68
C PRO A 63 7.90 2.38 -15.64
N GLN A 64 9.12 2.78 -15.30
CA GLN A 64 9.88 3.67 -16.13
C GLN A 64 10.06 2.83 -17.38
N ALA A 65 9.48 3.30 -18.50
CA ALA A 65 9.59 2.59 -19.75
C ALA A 65 11.07 2.25 -19.91
N ALA A 66 11.38 0.96 -19.97
CA ALA A 66 12.75 0.53 -20.07
C ALA A 66 13.35 1.31 -21.26
N PRO A 67 14.56 1.90 -21.10
CA PRO A 67 15.15 2.70 -22.16
C PRO A 67 15.13 1.92 -23.48
N GLU A 68 15.06 2.59 -24.61
CA GLU A 68 15.11 1.89 -25.89
C GLU A 68 16.40 1.03 -25.96
N PRO A 69 16.42 -0.09 -26.69
CA PRO A 69 17.60 -0.96 -26.77
C PRO A 69 18.89 -0.21 -27.17
N ALA A 70 18.75 0.84 -28.00
CA ALA A 70 19.86 1.71 -28.40
C ALA A 70 20.46 2.55 -27.25
N GLN A 71 19.73 2.72 -26.14
CA GLN A 71 20.12 3.45 -24.95
C GLN A 71 20.49 2.50 -23.77
N GLY A 72 20.66 1.20 -24.04
CA GLY A 72 21.03 0.21 -23.04
C GLY A 72 19.86 -0.55 -22.41
N GLY A 73 18.66 -0.48 -23.00
CA GLY A 73 17.52 -1.29 -22.59
C GLY A 73 17.56 -2.75 -23.04
N PRO A 74 16.58 -3.56 -22.60
CA PRO A 74 16.52 -4.99 -22.91
C PRO A 74 16.37 -5.23 -24.42
N GLN A 75 17.27 -6.04 -25.00
CA GLN A 75 17.20 -6.42 -26.42
C GLN A 75 16.17 -7.53 -26.71
N TYR A 76 15.71 -8.22 -25.68
CA TYR A 76 14.76 -9.32 -25.81
C TYR A 76 13.52 -8.99 -24.99
N GLN A 77 12.36 -9.21 -25.59
CA GLN A 77 11.08 -9.18 -24.90
C GLN A 77 10.64 -10.61 -24.66
N GLU A 78 10.35 -10.97 -23.41
CA GLU A 78 9.67 -12.22 -23.14
C GLU A 78 8.26 -12.13 -23.71
N VAL A 79 8.00 -12.93 -24.74
CA VAL A 79 6.67 -13.09 -25.31
C VAL A 79 6.21 -14.51 -25.03
N THR A 80 4.98 -14.65 -24.53
CA THR A 80 4.30 -15.94 -24.54
C THR A 80 3.78 -16.16 -25.96
N PRO A 81 4.33 -17.10 -26.74
CA PRO A 81 3.83 -17.36 -28.08
C PRO A 81 2.37 -17.80 -28.02
N ALA A 82 1.57 -17.41 -29.01
CA ALA A 82 0.22 -17.93 -29.14
C ALA A 82 0.25 -19.46 -29.25
N PRO A 83 -0.72 -20.19 -28.67
CA PRO A 83 -0.78 -21.64 -28.80
C PRO A 83 -0.94 -22.02 -30.27
N TRP A 84 -0.18 -23.04 -30.71
CA TRP A 84 -0.28 -23.58 -32.07
C TRP A 84 -1.67 -24.18 -32.31
N PRO A 85 -2.23 -24.06 -33.53
CA PRO A 85 -3.54 -24.61 -33.87
C PRO A 85 -3.57 -26.15 -33.90
#